data_AF-A0A8J7J744-F1
#
_entry.id   AF-A0A8J7J744-F1
#
_cell.length_a   1.000
_cell.length_b   1.000
_cell.length_c   1.000
_cell.angle_alpha   90.00
_cell.angle_beta   90.00
_cell.angle_gamma   90.00
#
_symmetry.space_group_name_H-M   'P 1'
#
loop_
_entity.id
_entity.type
_entity.pdbx_description
1 polymer ?
#
loop_
_entity_poly.entity_id
_entity_poly.type
_entity_poly.pdbx_seq_one_letter_code
_entity_poly.pdbx_strand_id
1 'polypeptide(L)'
;MKYIIIGIIAIVIILILFNQFGEKKENNVISQSENSFETKDNTSEKEKSTLGTLKKIKSQDYSRYILTKSTTESYILKGIKEYGELSGNEEFNIYNLGIAEYGDWKIIKVDPSISFYVYHNLVGWLSGYEENTAIPEFSIGFSKNKTNSQEDYLFFLDPENEYGDSQIGTFGNGKSFSIYLPEAYEEYGNLTIKKEIQVSMKENVDYISEQGFNISDIESLKYIEHKIKMNE
;
A
#
# COMPACT_ATOMS: atom_id res chain seq x y z
N MET A 1 26.10 -27.87 7.78
CA MET A 1 26.73 -27.26 6.59
C MET A 1 25.77 -26.46 5.69
N LYS A 2 24.44 -26.52 5.83
CA LYS A 2 23.52 -25.61 5.10
C LYS A 2 23.40 -24.20 5.70
N TYR A 3 23.53 -24.06 7.02
CA TYR A 3 23.38 -22.77 7.71
C TYR A 3 24.60 -21.83 7.60
N ILE A 4 25.78 -22.36 7.24
CA ILE A 4 26.99 -21.53 7.07
C ILE A 4 26.95 -20.76 5.74
N ILE A 5 26.34 -21.34 4.69
CA ILE A 5 26.28 -20.72 3.37
C ILE A 5 25.26 -19.57 3.34
N ILE A 6 24.13 -19.69 4.05
CA ILE A 6 23.10 -18.64 4.14
C ILE A 6 23.62 -17.45 4.96
N GLY A 7 24.36 -17.70 6.04
CA GLY A 7 24.97 -16.62 6.84
C GLY A 7 26.02 -15.81 6.07
N ILE A 8 26.79 -16.44 5.17
CA ILE A 8 27.80 -15.74 4.36
C ILE A 8 27.14 -14.84 3.30
N ILE A 9 26.02 -15.27 2.69
CA ILE A 9 25.31 -14.47 1.68
C ILE A 9 24.67 -13.22 2.29
N ALA A 10 24.08 -13.33 3.49
CA ALA A 10 23.51 -12.18 4.20
C ALA A 10 24.58 -11.14 4.60
N ILE A 11 25.76 -11.59 5.03
CA ILE A 11 26.87 -10.70 5.41
C ILE A 11 27.47 -9.99 4.18
N VAL A 12 27.52 -10.64 3.02
CA VAL A 12 28.01 -10.02 1.78
C VAL A 12 27.06 -8.92 1.28
N ILE A 13 25.73 -9.10 1.40
CA ILE A 13 24.76 -8.06 1.03
C ILE A 13 24.86 -6.84 1.96
N ILE A 14 25.00 -7.05 3.27
CA ILE A 14 25.16 -5.96 4.25
C ILE A 14 26.48 -5.20 4.03
N LEU A 15 27.58 -5.88 3.70
CA LEU A 15 28.87 -5.22 3.40
C LEU A 15 28.86 -4.43 2.09
N ILE A 16 28.11 -4.87 1.07
CA ILE A 16 27.94 -4.12 -0.18
C ILE A 16 27.14 -2.82 0.06
N LEU A 17 26.13 -2.87 0.94
CA LEU A 17 25.34 -1.69 1.32
C LEU A 17 26.14 -0.71 2.20
N PHE A 18 26.97 -1.20 3.12
CA PHE A 18 27.82 -0.34 3.97
C PHE A 18 28.97 0.34 3.21
N ASN A 19 29.55 -0.31 2.18
CA ASN A 19 30.64 0.30 1.41
C ASN A 19 30.18 1.37 0.40
N GLN A 20 28.87 1.51 0.16
CA GLN A 20 28.32 2.60 -0.68
C GLN A 20 28.02 3.88 0.12
N PHE A 21 28.03 3.82 1.45
CA PHE A 21 27.82 4.97 2.33
C PHE A 21 29.09 5.30 3.14
N GLY A 22 30.14 5.64 2.40
CA GLY A 22 31.32 6.32 2.95
C GLY A 22 31.07 7.82 3.10
N GLU A 23 31.03 8.25 4.37
CA GLU A 23 31.24 9.61 4.88
C GLU A 23 30.22 10.71 4.54
N LYS A 24 29.43 11.09 5.56
CA LYS A 24 29.38 12.50 5.97
C LYS A 24 29.05 12.65 7.45
N LYS A 25 29.92 13.43 8.09
CA LYS A 25 30.06 13.66 9.54
C LYS A 25 28.86 14.38 10.15
N GLU A 26 28.56 13.97 11.37
CA GLU A 26 27.76 14.67 12.38
C GLU A 26 28.19 16.13 12.55
N ASN A 27 27.21 16.99 12.84
CA ASN A 27 27.38 18.10 13.78
C ASN A 27 26.02 18.43 14.42
N ASN A 28 25.90 18.08 15.70
CA ASN A 28 24.86 18.56 16.61
C ASN A 28 24.96 20.07 16.81
N VAL A 29 23.84 20.80 16.75
CA VAL A 29 23.58 21.95 17.62
C VAL A 29 22.07 22.05 17.91
N ILE A 30 21.74 21.93 19.19
CA ILE A 30 20.45 22.25 19.80
C ILE A 30 20.32 23.78 19.89
N SER A 31 19.16 24.33 19.52
CA SER A 31 18.63 25.53 20.19
C SER A 31 17.12 25.66 19.98
N GLN A 32 16.37 25.55 21.06
CA GLN A 32 15.00 26.07 21.16
C GLN A 32 15.02 27.60 21.08
N SER A 33 14.09 28.17 20.32
CA SER A 33 13.53 29.48 20.63
C SER A 33 12.16 29.60 19.98
N GLU A 34 11.13 29.70 20.82
CA GLU A 34 9.83 30.26 20.46
C GLU A 34 10.03 31.68 19.93
N ASN A 35 9.35 32.03 18.83
CA ASN A 35 8.81 33.38 18.60
C ASN A 35 7.85 33.37 17.41
N SER A 36 6.63 33.81 17.70
CA SER A 36 5.55 34.22 16.80
C SER A 36 5.99 35.18 15.71
N PHE A 37 5.43 35.08 14.49
CA PHE A 37 5.22 36.26 13.62
C PHE A 37 4.08 36.06 12.62
N GLU A 38 3.24 37.09 12.53
CA GLU A 38 2.26 37.34 11.48
C GLU A 38 2.90 37.92 10.20
N THR A 39 2.31 37.52 9.07
CA THR A 39 2.10 38.24 7.79
C THR A 39 3.20 38.41 6.71
N LYS A 40 2.71 38.10 5.50
CA LYS A 40 2.90 38.70 4.16
C LYS A 40 3.84 38.05 3.16
N ASP A 41 3.22 37.69 2.03
CA ASP A 41 3.77 37.32 0.75
C ASP A 41 4.91 38.22 0.29
N ASN A 42 6.03 37.62 -0.13
CA ASN A 42 6.41 37.62 -1.55
C ASN A 42 7.71 36.82 -1.84
N THR A 43 7.63 36.08 -2.95
CA THR A 43 8.72 35.67 -3.85
C THR A 43 9.61 34.47 -3.44
N SER A 44 9.33 33.30 -4.03
CA SER A 44 10.07 32.90 -5.25
C SER A 44 9.32 31.80 -6.00
N GLU A 45 8.79 32.17 -7.16
CA GLU A 45 8.57 31.22 -8.26
C GLU A 45 9.94 30.70 -8.71
N LYS A 46 10.34 29.58 -8.14
CA LYS A 46 11.37 28.70 -8.68
C LYS A 46 10.75 27.32 -8.82
N GLU A 47 10.17 27.12 -9.99
CA GLU A 47 9.84 25.84 -10.64
C GLU A 47 9.96 24.59 -9.77
N LYS A 48 8.89 24.23 -9.04
CA LYS A 48 8.62 22.83 -8.69
C LYS A 48 7.88 22.20 -9.88
N SER A 49 8.61 21.75 -10.89
CA SER A 49 8.06 20.94 -11.99
C SER A 49 7.78 19.48 -11.57
N THR A 50 7.63 19.22 -10.27
CA THR A 50 7.30 17.92 -9.65
C THR A 50 5.80 17.76 -9.36
N LEU A 51 4.92 18.59 -9.96
CA LEU A 51 3.49 18.50 -9.72
C LEU A 51 2.91 17.36 -10.57
N GLY A 52 2.81 16.17 -9.99
CA GLY A 52 2.11 15.05 -10.61
C GLY A 52 0.65 15.39 -10.93
N THR A 53 -0.02 14.53 -11.69
CA THR A 53 -1.43 14.76 -12.08
C THR A 53 -2.37 13.97 -11.19
N LEU A 54 -3.24 14.65 -10.44
CA LEU A 54 -4.29 14.02 -9.65
C LEU A 54 -5.24 13.23 -10.57
N LYS A 55 -5.46 11.97 -10.24
CA LYS A 55 -6.38 11.07 -10.94
C LYS A 55 -7.52 10.71 -10.00
N LYS A 56 -8.73 11.14 -10.36
CA LYS A 56 -9.95 10.80 -9.61
C LYS A 56 -10.26 9.32 -9.74
N ILE A 57 -10.40 8.63 -8.61
CA ILE A 57 -10.82 7.23 -8.53
C ILE A 57 -12.21 7.16 -7.89
N LYS A 58 -13.14 6.54 -8.60
CA LYS A 58 -14.49 6.26 -8.12
C LYS A 58 -14.56 4.78 -7.73
N SER A 59 -14.64 4.47 -6.44
CA SER A 59 -14.62 3.09 -5.93
C SER A 59 -15.61 2.16 -6.65
N GLN A 60 -16.79 2.68 -7.00
CA GLN A 60 -17.84 1.95 -7.71
C GLN A 60 -17.46 1.51 -9.13
N ASP A 61 -16.47 2.13 -9.77
CA ASP A 61 -16.01 1.77 -11.11
C ASP A 61 -15.09 0.54 -11.10
N TYR A 62 -14.72 0.06 -9.91
CA TYR A 62 -13.75 -1.02 -9.72
C TYR A 62 -14.34 -2.19 -8.91
N SER A 63 -13.88 -3.40 -9.25
CA SER A 63 -13.85 -4.54 -8.33
C SER A 63 -12.50 -4.50 -7.62
N ARG A 64 -12.50 -4.40 -6.30
CA ARG A 64 -11.29 -4.15 -5.50
C ARG A 64 -10.92 -5.36 -4.66
N TYR A 65 -9.62 -5.62 -4.59
CA TYR A 65 -9.06 -6.81 -3.96
C TYR A 65 -7.82 -6.45 -3.16
N ILE A 66 -7.60 -7.16 -2.06
CA ILE A 66 -6.34 -7.15 -1.32
C ILE A 66 -5.80 -8.58 -1.36
N LEU A 67 -4.59 -8.73 -1.89
CA LEU A 67 -3.89 -9.99 -2.03
C LEU A 67 -2.85 -10.08 -0.91
N THR A 68 -2.90 -11.15 -0.13
CA THR A 68 -1.95 -11.39 0.97
C THR A 68 -1.39 -12.80 0.85
N LYS A 69 -0.08 -12.98 1.07
CA LYS A 69 0.58 -14.30 1.01
C LYS A 69 1.10 -14.74 2.37
N SER A 70 1.04 -16.04 2.63
CA SER A 70 1.57 -16.68 3.84
C SER A 70 0.92 -16.17 5.13
N THR A 71 -0.38 -15.85 5.07
CA THR A 71 -1.16 -15.38 6.23
C THR A 71 -2.37 -16.27 6.51
N THR A 72 -3.07 -15.98 7.60
CA THR A 72 -4.28 -16.68 8.02
C THR A 72 -5.50 -15.78 7.88
N GLU A 73 -6.66 -16.39 7.62
CA GLU A 73 -7.94 -15.67 7.63
C GLU A 73 -8.20 -15.00 8.98
N SER A 74 -7.84 -15.66 10.09
CA SER A 74 -7.98 -15.08 11.43
C SER A 74 -7.15 -13.81 11.62
N TYR A 75 -5.95 -13.75 11.04
CA TYR A 75 -5.12 -12.55 11.09
C TYR A 75 -5.77 -11.40 10.31
N ILE A 76 -6.25 -11.68 9.10
CA ILE A 76 -6.96 -10.70 8.26
C ILE A 76 -8.18 -10.13 8.97
N LEU A 77 -9.08 -11.00 9.46
CA LEU A 77 -10.31 -10.58 10.10
C LEU A 77 -10.04 -9.77 11.38
N LYS A 78 -9.03 -10.17 12.15
CA LYS A 78 -8.58 -9.42 13.33
C LYS A 78 -8.06 -8.04 12.93
N GLY A 79 -7.15 -7.97 11.95
CA GLY A 79 -6.54 -6.71 11.50
C GLY A 79 -7.56 -5.71 10.97
N ILE A 80 -8.52 -6.15 10.15
CA ILE A 80 -9.59 -5.27 9.63
C ILE A 80 -10.49 -4.76 10.76
N LYS A 81 -10.82 -5.62 11.73
CA LYS A 81 -11.62 -5.22 12.88
C LYS A 81 -10.89 -4.19 13.75
N GLU A 82 -9.61 -4.42 14.05
CA GLU A 82 -8.77 -3.50 14.82
C GLU A 82 -8.61 -2.15 14.11
N TYR A 83 -8.39 -2.14 12.79
CA TYR A 83 -8.39 -0.92 11.99
C TYR A 83 -9.69 -0.12 12.19
N GLY A 84 -10.83 -0.81 12.12
CA GLY A 84 -12.14 -0.22 12.35
C GLY A 84 -12.36 0.34 13.74
N GLU A 85 -11.79 -0.25 14.76
CA GLU A 85 -11.94 0.24 16.13
C GLU A 85 -11.08 1.49 16.38
N LEU A 86 -10.02 1.70 15.60
CA LEU A 86 -9.06 2.79 15.74
C LEU A 86 -9.38 4.06 14.94
N SER A 87 -10.32 4.02 13.99
CA SER A 87 -10.60 5.18 13.12
C SER A 87 -11.26 6.37 13.84
N GLY A 88 -11.62 6.22 15.11
CA GLY A 88 -12.10 7.32 15.96
C GLY A 88 -13.54 7.77 15.72
N ASN A 89 -14.22 7.21 14.71
CA ASN A 89 -15.64 7.47 14.44
C ASN A 89 -16.55 6.63 15.36
N GLU A 90 -17.67 7.22 15.81
CA GLU A 90 -18.63 6.54 16.70
C GLU A 90 -19.64 5.68 15.94
N GLU A 91 -19.85 5.97 14.66
CA GLU A 91 -20.80 5.26 13.80
C GLU A 91 -20.15 4.09 13.08
N PHE A 92 -20.72 2.91 13.32
CA PHE A 92 -20.28 1.68 12.69
C PHE A 92 -21.10 1.37 11.45
N ASN A 93 -20.43 1.04 10.37
CA ASN A 93 -21.02 0.43 9.19
C ASN A 93 -20.75 -1.08 9.18
N ILE A 94 -21.63 -1.83 8.52
CA ILE A 94 -21.46 -3.27 8.28
C ILE A 94 -21.10 -3.46 6.82
N TYR A 95 -19.91 -4.00 6.56
CA TYR A 95 -19.40 -4.29 5.23
C TYR A 95 -19.37 -5.78 4.98
N ASN A 96 -19.56 -6.19 3.72
CA ASN A 96 -19.42 -7.59 3.31
C ASN A 96 -18.10 -7.78 2.58
N LEU A 97 -17.17 -8.49 3.21
CA LEU A 97 -15.90 -8.86 2.59
C LEU A 97 -15.94 -10.32 2.17
N GLY A 98 -15.47 -10.62 0.98
CA GLY A 98 -15.24 -12.00 0.55
C GLY A 98 -13.81 -12.39 0.84
N ILE A 99 -13.54 -13.56 1.44
CA ILE A 99 -12.18 -14.11 1.54
C ILE A 99 -12.14 -15.42 0.76
N ALA A 100 -11.17 -15.54 -0.14
CA ALA A 100 -10.86 -16.76 -0.87
C ALA A 100 -9.42 -17.21 -0.57
N GLU A 101 -9.20 -18.51 -0.70
CA GLU A 101 -7.89 -19.14 -0.54
C GLU A 101 -7.44 -19.74 -1.88
N TYR A 102 -6.18 -19.49 -2.23
CA TYR A 102 -5.52 -20.08 -3.38
C TYR A 102 -4.06 -20.41 -3.05
N GLY A 103 -3.78 -21.67 -2.72
CA GLY A 103 -2.46 -22.04 -2.17
C GLY A 103 -2.14 -21.21 -0.93
N ASP A 104 -0.95 -20.60 -0.90
CA ASP A 104 -0.51 -19.74 0.21
C ASP A 104 -1.13 -18.34 0.20
N TRP A 105 -1.99 -18.02 -0.78
CA TRP A 105 -2.62 -16.73 -0.90
C TRP A 105 -3.99 -16.68 -0.25
N LYS A 106 -4.25 -15.59 0.48
CA LYS A 106 -5.59 -15.16 0.87
C LYS A 106 -5.95 -13.90 0.08
N ILE A 107 -7.08 -13.97 -0.60
CA ILE A 107 -7.58 -12.91 -1.47
C ILE A 107 -8.85 -12.33 -0.85
N ILE A 108 -8.81 -11.04 -0.53
CA ILE A 108 -9.92 -10.32 0.08
C ILE A 108 -10.62 -9.52 -1.01
N LYS A 109 -11.88 -9.83 -1.31
CA LYS A 109 -12.75 -9.02 -2.15
C LYS A 109 -13.41 -7.95 -1.29
N VAL A 110 -13.16 -6.69 -1.64
CA VAL A 110 -13.56 -5.52 -0.86
C VAL A 110 -14.95 -5.04 -1.26
N ASP A 111 -15.79 -4.75 -0.28
CA ASP A 111 -17.12 -4.17 -0.49
C ASP A 111 -16.98 -2.85 -1.29
N PRO A 112 -17.75 -2.63 -2.38
CA PRO A 112 -17.67 -1.40 -3.16
C PRO A 112 -18.04 -0.13 -2.39
N SER A 113 -18.75 -0.25 -1.26
CA SER A 113 -19.11 0.89 -0.40
C SER A 113 -17.96 1.40 0.46
N ILE A 114 -16.93 0.59 0.72
CA ILE A 114 -15.73 1.03 1.44
C ILE A 114 -15.07 2.19 0.69
N SER A 115 -14.69 3.27 1.34
CA SER A 115 -14.08 4.44 0.70
C SER A 115 -12.75 4.11 0.02
N PHE A 116 -12.26 5.09 -0.74
CA PHE A 116 -10.90 5.07 -1.24
C PHE A 116 -9.90 5.00 -0.08
N TYR A 117 -10.06 5.86 0.93
CA TYR A 117 -9.15 5.98 2.07
C TYR A 117 -8.98 4.64 2.81
N VAL A 118 -10.08 4.03 3.22
CA VAL A 118 -10.04 2.79 4.00
C VAL A 118 -9.46 1.64 3.19
N TYR A 119 -9.85 1.49 1.92
CA TYR A 119 -9.29 0.43 1.07
C TYR A 119 -7.76 0.48 0.96
N HIS A 120 -7.20 1.68 0.70
CA HIS A 120 -5.76 1.84 0.55
C HIS A 120 -5.04 1.68 1.89
N ASN A 121 -5.60 2.21 2.99
CA ASN A 121 -5.04 2.02 4.33
C ASN A 121 -5.05 0.56 4.77
N LEU A 122 -6.09 -0.20 4.46
CA LEU A 122 -6.15 -1.63 4.81
C LEU A 122 -5.02 -2.44 4.17
N VAL A 123 -4.57 -2.10 2.95
CA VAL A 123 -3.41 -2.76 2.32
C VAL A 123 -2.15 -2.54 3.17
N GLY A 124 -1.92 -1.30 3.62
CA GLY A 124 -0.80 -0.97 4.51
C GLY A 124 -0.93 -1.63 5.88
N TRP A 125 -2.10 -1.50 6.50
CA TRP A 125 -2.41 -2.06 7.81
C TRP A 125 -2.19 -3.58 7.88
N LEU A 126 -2.64 -4.31 6.85
CA LEU A 126 -2.46 -5.76 6.77
C LEU A 126 -1.03 -6.20 6.46
N SER A 127 -0.14 -5.28 6.11
CA SER A 127 1.30 -5.57 5.99
C SER A 127 1.95 -5.76 7.37
N GLY A 128 1.29 -5.31 8.44
CA GLY A 128 1.71 -5.49 9.82
C GLY A 128 2.91 -4.63 10.23
N TYR A 129 3.00 -4.34 11.53
CA TYR A 129 4.10 -3.56 12.12
C TYR A 129 4.77 -4.28 13.31
N GLU A 130 4.19 -5.37 13.80
CA GLU A 130 4.64 -6.08 15.00
C GLU A 130 5.33 -7.41 14.65
N GLU A 131 5.97 -8.07 15.61
CA GLU A 131 6.48 -9.43 15.41
C GLU A 131 5.33 -10.44 15.57
N ASN A 132 4.74 -10.89 14.46
CA ASN A 132 3.73 -11.93 14.44
C ASN A 132 3.94 -12.85 13.23
N THR A 133 4.05 -14.16 13.47
CA THR A 133 4.30 -15.16 12.41
C THR A 133 3.17 -15.28 11.39
N ALA A 134 1.99 -14.72 11.68
CA ALA A 134 0.86 -14.68 10.75
C ALA A 134 0.83 -13.42 9.89
N ILE A 135 1.80 -12.50 10.03
CA ILE A 135 1.94 -11.35 9.15
C ILE A 135 2.23 -11.82 7.73
N PRO A 136 1.49 -11.30 6.72
CA PRO A 136 1.75 -11.65 5.34
C PRO A 136 3.17 -11.32 4.90
N GLU A 137 3.76 -12.15 4.05
CA GLU A 137 5.04 -11.81 3.38
C GLU A 137 4.92 -10.55 2.53
N PHE A 138 3.75 -10.32 1.95
CA PHE A 138 3.38 -9.08 1.27
C PHE A 138 1.86 -8.91 1.21
N SER A 139 1.45 -7.65 1.11
CA SER A 139 0.07 -7.19 0.93
C SER A 139 0.03 -6.28 -0.29
N ILE A 140 -0.82 -6.62 -1.27
CA ILE A 140 -0.92 -5.91 -2.54
C ILE A 140 -2.38 -5.55 -2.78
N GLY A 141 -2.65 -4.28 -3.06
CA GLY A 141 -3.95 -3.85 -3.54
C GLY A 141 -4.07 -4.05 -5.05
N PHE A 142 -5.21 -4.57 -5.49
CA PHE A 142 -5.53 -4.70 -6.90
C PHE A 142 -6.96 -4.25 -7.18
N SER A 143 -7.08 -3.31 -8.11
CA SER A 143 -8.36 -2.74 -8.52
C SER A 143 -8.57 -3.01 -10.00
N LYS A 144 -9.55 -3.87 -10.29
CA LYS A 144 -9.97 -4.19 -11.66
C LYS A 144 -11.09 -3.26 -12.08
N ASN A 145 -10.84 -2.42 -13.08
CA ASN A 145 -11.86 -1.55 -13.64
C ASN A 145 -12.93 -2.38 -14.35
N LYS A 146 -14.20 -2.03 -14.14
CA LYS A 146 -15.33 -2.80 -14.70
C LYS A 146 -15.50 -2.63 -16.21
N THR A 147 -14.86 -1.62 -16.82
CA THR A 147 -15.10 -1.23 -18.22
C THR A 147 -13.84 -1.09 -19.07
N ASN A 148 -12.69 -0.81 -18.47
CA ASN A 148 -11.45 -0.56 -19.20
C ASN A 148 -10.24 -1.13 -18.46
N SER A 149 -9.70 -2.25 -18.96
CA SER A 149 -8.52 -2.91 -18.38
C SER A 149 -7.26 -2.04 -18.38
N GLN A 150 -7.20 -0.98 -19.19
CA GLN A 150 -6.11 -0.01 -19.14
C GLN A 150 -6.13 0.87 -17.88
N GLU A 151 -7.26 0.87 -17.16
CA GLU A 151 -7.45 1.55 -15.88
C GLU A 151 -7.36 0.57 -14.70
N ASP A 152 -7.16 -0.73 -14.94
CA ASP A 152 -6.79 -1.66 -13.87
C ASP A 152 -5.53 -1.15 -13.20
N TYR A 153 -5.42 -1.28 -11.89
CA TYR A 153 -4.23 -0.84 -11.18
C TYR A 153 -3.88 -1.74 -10.01
N LEU A 154 -2.58 -1.83 -9.74
CA LEU A 154 -2.01 -2.47 -8.55
C LEU A 154 -1.18 -1.48 -7.75
N PHE A 155 -1.10 -1.69 -6.45
CA PHE A 155 -0.34 -0.84 -5.55
C PHE A 155 0.09 -1.60 -4.29
N PHE A 156 1.10 -1.06 -3.62
CA PHE A 156 1.68 -1.59 -2.38
C PHE A 156 2.35 -0.45 -1.61
N LEU A 157 2.72 -0.69 -0.35
CA LEU A 157 3.50 0.26 0.44
C LEU A 157 4.80 0.62 -0.26
N ASP A 158 5.15 1.90 -0.28
CA ASP A 158 6.41 2.36 -0.83
C ASP A 158 7.58 1.84 0.03
N PRO A 159 8.43 0.93 -0.48
CA PRO A 159 9.53 0.36 0.31
C PRO A 159 10.64 1.38 0.58
N GLU A 160 10.67 2.50 -0.15
CA GLU A 160 11.65 3.57 0.05
C GLU A 160 11.18 4.60 1.08
N ASN A 161 9.92 4.54 1.51
CA ASN A 161 9.37 5.43 2.52
C ASN A 161 9.48 4.79 3.92
N GLU A 162 10.39 5.31 4.73
CA GLU A 162 10.64 4.82 6.10
C GLU A 162 9.45 4.97 7.06
N TYR A 163 8.54 5.90 6.78
CA TYR A 163 7.36 6.17 7.61
C TYR A 163 6.18 5.24 7.29
N GLY A 164 6.23 4.51 6.16
CA GLY A 164 5.16 3.62 5.72
C GLY A 164 3.84 4.32 5.42
N ASP A 165 3.88 5.62 5.17
CA ASP A 165 2.69 6.47 4.96
C ASP A 165 2.37 6.72 3.48
N SER A 166 3.18 6.14 2.59
CA SER A 166 3.07 6.31 1.15
C SER A 166 2.92 4.96 0.46
N GLN A 167 2.16 4.97 -0.63
CA GLN A 167 1.99 3.82 -1.50
C GLN A 167 2.35 4.21 -2.92
N ILE A 168 2.89 3.25 -3.66
CA ILE A 168 3.18 3.40 -5.08
C ILE A 168 2.47 2.29 -5.87
N GLY A 169 2.22 2.56 -7.14
CA GLY A 169 1.51 1.63 -7.98
C GLY A 169 1.55 2.02 -9.44
N THR A 170 0.84 1.23 -10.24
CA THR A 170 0.84 1.34 -11.69
C THR A 170 -0.49 0.94 -12.28
N PHE A 171 -0.86 1.59 -13.38
CA PHE A 171 -2.04 1.26 -14.17
C PHE A 171 -1.70 0.28 -15.29
N GLY A 172 -2.70 -0.41 -15.84
CA GLY A 172 -2.58 -1.26 -17.03
C GLY A 172 -2.04 -0.52 -18.26
N ASN A 173 -2.22 0.81 -18.32
CA ASN A 173 -1.63 1.67 -19.36
C ASN A 173 -0.16 2.07 -19.10
N GLY A 174 0.47 1.56 -18.05
CA GLY A 174 1.87 1.78 -17.68
C GLY A 174 2.16 3.08 -16.94
N LYS A 175 1.15 3.91 -16.63
CA LYS A 175 1.36 5.10 -15.80
C LYS A 175 1.53 4.70 -14.34
N SER A 176 2.62 5.17 -13.73
CA SER A 176 2.87 4.99 -12.30
C SER A 176 2.29 6.13 -11.47
N PHE A 177 2.02 5.86 -10.20
CA PHE A 177 1.43 6.82 -9.28
C PHE A 177 1.95 6.66 -7.86
N SER A 178 1.71 7.69 -7.04
CA SER A 178 1.79 7.60 -5.58
C SER A 178 0.45 7.96 -4.93
N ILE A 179 0.26 7.48 -3.71
CA ILE A 179 -0.79 7.85 -2.78
C ILE A 179 -0.10 8.21 -1.47
N TYR A 180 -0.47 9.33 -0.88
CA TYR A 180 -0.01 9.71 0.46
C TYR A 180 -1.16 9.47 1.43
N LEU A 181 -1.07 8.43 2.25
CA LEU A 181 -2.18 7.93 3.06
C LEU A 181 -2.79 8.98 4.01
N PRO A 182 -1.99 9.87 4.67
CA PRO A 182 -2.54 10.91 5.54
C PRO A 182 -3.48 11.90 4.83
N GLU A 183 -3.35 12.08 3.51
CA GLU A 183 -4.18 12.98 2.70
C GLU A 183 -5.19 12.23 1.82
N ALA A 184 -5.34 10.91 2.00
CA ALA A 184 -6.20 10.09 1.14
C ALA A 184 -7.71 10.17 1.49
N TYR A 185 -8.08 10.93 2.53
CA TYR A 185 -9.47 11.12 2.99
C TYR A 185 -10.30 12.04 2.07
N GLU A 186 -9.66 12.72 1.13
CA GLU A 186 -10.30 13.64 0.18
C GLU A 186 -11.30 12.92 -0.76
N GLU A 187 -12.27 13.68 -1.32
CA GLU A 187 -13.24 13.15 -2.29
C GLU A 187 -12.49 12.57 -3.51
N TYR A 188 -12.69 11.27 -3.78
CA TYR A 188 -11.98 10.47 -4.80
C TYR A 188 -10.51 10.12 -4.50
N GLY A 189 -10.01 10.44 -3.30
CA GLY A 189 -8.64 10.20 -2.88
C GLY A 189 -7.61 11.14 -3.50
N ASN A 190 -6.33 10.86 -3.26
CA ASN A 190 -5.21 11.71 -3.67
C ASN A 190 -4.21 11.01 -4.63
N LEU A 191 -4.67 9.98 -5.35
CA LEU A 191 -3.84 9.23 -6.29
C LEU A 191 -3.26 10.18 -7.34
N THR A 192 -1.93 10.28 -7.38
CA THR A 192 -1.22 11.25 -8.20
C THR A 192 -0.27 10.54 -9.16
N ILE A 193 -0.51 10.71 -10.47
CA ILE A 193 0.36 10.20 -11.52
C ILE A 193 1.70 10.93 -11.48
N LYS A 194 2.79 10.19 -11.35
CA LYS A 194 4.16 10.70 -11.22
C LYS A 194 5.07 10.02 -12.23
N LYS A 195 5.91 10.80 -12.91
CA LYS A 195 6.82 10.28 -13.97
C LYS A 195 8.11 9.72 -13.37
N GLU A 196 8.47 10.21 -12.20
CA GLU A 196 9.64 9.81 -11.43
C GLU A 196 9.47 8.43 -10.80
N ILE A 197 8.23 7.99 -10.56
CA ILE A 197 7.92 6.65 -10.09
C ILE A 197 7.91 5.70 -11.29
N GLN A 198 8.63 4.59 -11.17
CA GLN A 198 8.75 3.58 -12.22
C GLN A 198 8.33 2.22 -11.66
N VAL A 199 7.04 1.92 -11.75
CA VAL A 199 6.46 0.64 -11.35
C VAL A 199 5.82 0.00 -12.59
N SER A 200 6.24 -1.22 -12.91
CA SER A 200 5.75 -1.96 -14.08
C SER A 200 4.60 -2.88 -13.72
N MET A 201 3.44 -2.70 -14.37
CA MET A 201 2.28 -3.59 -14.20
C MET A 201 2.65 -5.03 -14.54
N LYS A 202 3.39 -5.21 -15.63
CA LYS A 202 3.78 -6.53 -16.13
C LYS A 202 4.69 -7.25 -15.13
N GLU A 203 5.73 -6.58 -14.64
CA GLU A 203 6.68 -7.18 -13.70
C GLU A 203 6.00 -7.59 -12.39
N ASN A 204 5.08 -6.76 -11.89
CA ASN A 204 4.34 -7.08 -10.67
C ASN A 204 3.36 -8.25 -10.87
N VAL A 205 2.65 -8.31 -12.00
CA VAL A 205 1.77 -9.45 -12.32
C VAL A 205 2.58 -10.73 -12.54
N ASP A 206 3.71 -10.65 -13.25
CA ASP A 206 4.62 -11.78 -13.44
C ASP A 206 5.13 -12.28 -12.08
N TYR A 207 5.56 -11.37 -11.20
CA TYR A 207 6.00 -11.71 -9.85
C TYR A 207 4.91 -12.42 -9.05
N ILE A 208 3.68 -11.90 -9.02
CA ILE A 208 2.54 -12.53 -8.34
C ILE A 208 2.30 -13.96 -8.87
N SER A 209 2.43 -14.15 -10.20
CA SER A 209 2.33 -15.45 -10.87
C SER A 209 3.46 -16.40 -10.49
N GLU A 210 4.71 -15.92 -10.46
CA GLU A 210 5.89 -16.68 -10.01
C GLU A 210 5.78 -17.09 -8.53
N GLN A 211 5.10 -16.26 -7.72
CA GLN A 211 4.76 -16.54 -6.33
C GLN A 211 3.52 -17.44 -6.17
N GLY A 212 2.99 -18.00 -7.26
CA GLY A 212 2.00 -19.06 -7.25
C GLY A 212 0.55 -18.61 -7.36
N PHE A 213 0.26 -17.36 -7.72
CA PHE A 213 -1.12 -16.91 -7.98
C PHE A 213 -1.25 -16.19 -9.33
N ASN A 214 -2.14 -16.66 -10.19
CA ASN A 214 -2.44 -15.96 -11.43
C ASN A 214 -3.62 -15.00 -11.23
N ILE A 215 -3.36 -13.70 -11.38
CA ILE A 215 -4.36 -12.65 -11.13
C ILE A 215 -5.58 -12.74 -12.04
N SER A 216 -5.48 -13.40 -13.20
CA SER A 216 -6.65 -13.63 -14.07
C SER A 216 -7.74 -14.46 -13.42
N ASP A 217 -7.38 -15.27 -12.43
CA ASP A 217 -8.27 -16.24 -11.80
C ASP A 217 -9.08 -15.62 -10.67
N ILE A 218 -8.76 -14.37 -10.29
CA ILE A 218 -9.27 -13.69 -9.08
C ILE A 218 -10.79 -13.63 -9.00
N GLU A 219 -11.50 -13.45 -10.11
CA GLU A 219 -12.96 -13.40 -10.15
C GLU A 219 -13.62 -14.77 -10.08
N SER A 220 -12.89 -15.83 -10.45
CA SER A 220 -13.38 -17.22 -10.46
C SER A 220 -13.24 -17.93 -9.11
N LEU A 221 -12.50 -17.32 -8.17
CA LEU A 221 -12.30 -17.88 -6.84
C LEU A 221 -13.61 -18.01 -6.07
N LYS A 222 -13.68 -19.01 -5.20
CA LYS A 222 -14.79 -19.21 -4.29
C LYS A 222 -14.59 -18.36 -3.04
N TYR A 223 -15.26 -17.22 -2.97
CA TYR A 223 -15.24 -16.33 -1.81
C TYR A 223 -16.23 -16.80 -0.74
N ILE A 224 -15.75 -16.83 0.51
CA ILE A 224 -16.57 -16.95 1.71
C ILE A 224 -16.88 -15.54 2.21
N GLU A 225 -18.14 -15.22 2.44
CA GLU A 225 -18.54 -13.89 2.88
C GLU A 225 -18.41 -13.73 4.40
N HIS A 226 -17.83 -12.60 4.81
CA HIS A 226 -17.67 -12.17 6.19
C HIS A 226 -18.32 -10.80 6.37
N LYS A 227 -19.24 -10.71 7.32
CA LYS A 227 -19.83 -9.44 7.75
C LYS A 227 -18.94 -8.82 8.81
N ILE A 228 -18.37 -7.67 8.51
CA ILE A 228 -17.45 -6.98 9.42
C ILE A 228 -18.07 -5.64 9.81
N LYS A 229 -18.07 -5.38 11.11
CA LYS A 229 -18.46 -4.10 11.71
C LYS A 229 -17.20 -3.24 11.84
N MET A 230 -17.19 -2.07 11.23
CA MET A 230 -16.01 -1.19 11.14
C MET A 230 -16.46 0.26 11.17
N ASN A 231 -15.69 1.13 11.83
CA ASN A 231 -15.86 2.58 11.72
C ASN A 231 -15.02 3.07 10.54
N GLU A 232 -15.61 3.90 9.69
CA GLU A 232 -14.97 4.53 8.53
C GLU A 232 -15.03 6.04 8.67
#